data_AF-A0A2U1CE01-F1
#
_entry.id   AF-A0A2U1CE01-F1
#
_cell.length_a   1.000
_cell.length_b   1.000
_cell.length_c   1.000
_cell.angle_alpha   90.00
_cell.angle_beta   90.00
_cell.angle_gamma   90.00
#
_symmetry.space_group_name_H-M   'P 1'
#
loop_
_entity.id
_entity.type
_entity.pdbx_description
1 polymer ?
#
loop_
_entity_poly.entity_id
_entity_poly.type
_entity_poly.pdbx_seq_one_letter_code
_entity_poly.pdbx_strand_id
1 'polypeptide(L)'
;MSLLLVVLVSLLLVVPASAAEADPVYDLSEPVVFSAPALASAGDGFPFYGSAWVKGTASGLGKVSLYFPINRKDGYLGLDSSGRLFNVSDASFAGVLYDSSGDSYYVSFGSFAIPRYRLYSGSSYQYYDLYLVPSESNLVLPDSPSPTYSVSDLLPFISLLLLGGVLVVCFMKK
;
A
#
# COMPACT_ATOMS: atom_id res chain seq x y z
N MET A 1 39.46 -13.78 18.74
CA MET A 1 38.39 -14.33 17.88
C MET A 1 37.65 -15.54 18.47
N SER A 2 37.82 -15.91 19.75
CA SER A 2 37.17 -17.11 20.30
C SER A 2 35.92 -16.82 21.14
N LEU A 3 35.89 -15.74 21.94
CA LEU A 3 34.73 -15.46 22.81
C LEU A 3 33.46 -15.01 22.06
N LEU A 4 33.60 -14.24 20.98
CA LEU A 4 32.43 -13.69 20.26
C LEU A 4 31.65 -14.79 19.51
N LEU A 5 32.36 -15.80 18.99
CA LEU A 5 31.75 -16.93 18.29
C LEU A 5 31.00 -17.85 19.27
N VAL A 6 31.53 -18.01 20.48
CA VAL A 6 30.91 -18.84 21.53
C VAL A 6 29.61 -18.22 22.03
N VAL A 7 29.55 -16.89 22.22
CA VAL A 7 28.31 -16.20 22.63
C VAL A 7 27.25 -16.25 21.51
N LEU A 8 27.65 -16.12 20.25
CA LEU A 8 26.73 -16.18 19.10
C LEU A 8 26.12 -17.60 18.93
N VAL A 9 26.91 -18.65 19.14
CA VAL A 9 26.45 -20.05 19.06
C VAL A 9 25.58 -20.43 20.26
N SER A 10 25.85 -19.90 21.46
CA SER A 10 25.00 -20.13 22.63
C SER A 10 23.63 -19.43 22.54
N LEU A 11 23.52 -18.31 21.84
CA LEU A 11 22.22 -17.65 21.62
C LEU A 11 21.33 -18.37 20.57
N LEU A 12 21.92 -19.16 19.67
CA LEU A 12 21.22 -19.86 18.58
C LEU A 12 20.67 -21.24 18.98
N LEU A 13 21.01 -21.76 20.16
CA LEU A 13 20.64 -23.11 20.61
C LEU A 13 19.57 -23.17 21.72
N VAL A 14 18.99 -22.04 22.10
CA VAL A 14 17.85 -22.03 23.03
C VAL A 14 16.58 -22.42 22.27
N VAL A 15 16.41 -23.73 22.08
CA VAL A 15 15.12 -24.34 21.77
C VAL A 15 14.28 -24.28 23.05
N PRO A 16 13.10 -23.64 23.08
CA PRO A 16 12.24 -23.76 24.25
C PRO A 16 11.68 -25.18 24.29
N ALA A 17 12.06 -25.92 25.32
CA ALA A 17 11.47 -27.20 25.65
C ALA A 17 9.98 -26.99 25.95
N SER A 18 9.14 -27.71 25.21
CA SER A 18 7.68 -27.78 25.36
C SER A 18 7.30 -28.08 26.81
N ALA A 19 6.81 -27.07 27.53
CA ALA A 19 6.06 -27.27 28.76
C ALA A 19 4.62 -27.65 28.38
N ALA A 20 4.24 -28.91 28.60
CA ALA A 20 2.85 -29.34 28.51
C ALA A 20 2.10 -28.80 29.74
N GLU A 21 1.49 -27.63 29.60
CA GLU A 21 0.54 -27.09 30.57
C GLU A 21 -0.88 -27.59 30.25
N ALA A 22 -1.57 -28.05 31.29
CA ALA A 22 -2.91 -28.61 31.22
C ALA A 22 -3.92 -27.64 30.59
N ASP A 23 -4.78 -28.15 29.69
CA ASP A 23 -5.87 -27.38 29.07
C ASP A 23 -6.80 -26.79 30.14
N PRO A 24 -6.86 -25.46 30.31
CA PRO A 24 -8.00 -24.88 31.00
C PRO A 24 -9.20 -24.94 30.04
N VAL A 25 -10.29 -25.55 30.49
CA VAL A 25 -11.59 -25.45 29.82
C VAL A 25 -11.97 -23.97 29.80
N TYR A 26 -11.78 -23.32 28.65
CA TYR A 26 -12.22 -21.95 28.42
C TYR A 26 -13.74 -21.92 28.28
N ASP A 27 -14.39 -21.34 29.28
CA ASP A 27 -15.78 -20.91 29.23
C ASP A 27 -15.88 -19.77 28.19
N LEU A 28 -16.53 -20.03 27.05
CA LEU A 28 -16.75 -19.05 25.97
C LEU A 28 -17.87 -18.07 26.33
N SER A 29 -17.69 -17.37 27.45
CA SER A 29 -18.72 -16.49 28.00
C SER A 29 -18.45 -15.00 27.82
N GLU A 30 -17.54 -14.56 26.95
CA GLU A 30 -17.49 -13.17 26.47
C GLU A 30 -16.94 -13.10 25.03
N PRO A 31 -17.58 -12.36 24.09
CA PRO A 31 -17.02 -12.19 22.77
C PRO A 31 -15.73 -11.35 22.88
N VAL A 32 -14.58 -11.95 22.54
CA VAL A 32 -13.32 -11.22 22.36
C VAL A 32 -13.52 -10.23 21.21
N VAL A 33 -13.77 -8.97 21.56
CA VAL A 33 -13.82 -7.87 20.60
C VAL A 33 -12.39 -7.62 20.13
N PHE A 34 -12.01 -8.21 19.01
CA PHE A 34 -10.81 -7.83 18.29
C PHE A 34 -10.99 -6.37 17.86
N SER A 35 -10.36 -5.44 18.59
CA SER A 35 -10.22 -4.07 18.12
C SER A 35 -9.26 -4.12 16.94
N ALA A 36 -9.82 -4.18 15.73
CA ALA A 36 -9.03 -3.96 14.53
C ALA A 36 -8.29 -2.62 14.73
N PRO A 37 -6.96 -2.55 14.44
CA PRO A 37 -6.27 -1.27 14.47
C PRO A 37 -7.10 -0.30 13.63
N ALA A 38 -7.21 0.96 14.05
CA ALA A 38 -7.97 1.98 13.34
C ALA A 38 -7.41 2.14 11.92
N LEU A 39 -7.86 1.28 11.01
CA LEU A 39 -7.68 1.36 9.58
C LEU A 39 -8.33 2.68 9.23
N ALA A 40 -7.59 3.61 8.62
CA ALA A 40 -8.13 4.86 8.12
C ALA A 40 -9.47 4.56 7.46
N SER A 41 -10.56 4.92 8.15
CA SER A 41 -11.89 4.54 7.72
C SER A 41 -12.07 5.24 6.40
N ALA A 42 -12.11 4.46 5.33
CA ALA A 42 -12.29 5.01 3.99
C ALA A 42 -13.67 5.71 3.86
N GLY A 43 -14.50 5.64 4.91
CA GLY A 43 -15.89 6.03 4.98
C GLY A 43 -16.77 4.78 4.95
N ASP A 44 -17.98 4.88 5.48
CA ASP A 44 -18.99 3.83 5.30
C ASP A 44 -19.39 3.75 3.82
N GLY A 45 -19.61 2.54 3.30
CA GLY A 45 -20.09 2.33 1.90
C GLY A 45 -19.04 1.90 0.87
N PHE A 46 -17.93 1.29 1.28
CA PHE A 46 -16.94 0.74 0.34
C PHE A 46 -17.38 -0.61 -0.22
N PRO A 47 -17.46 -0.79 -1.55
CA PRO A 47 -17.88 -2.06 -2.14
C PRO A 47 -16.82 -3.16 -2.04
N PHE A 48 -15.53 -2.79 -1.93
CA PHE A 48 -14.41 -3.73 -1.96
C PHE A 48 -13.41 -3.48 -0.83
N TYR A 49 -13.51 -4.26 0.25
CA TYR A 49 -12.56 -4.24 1.35
C TYR A 49 -11.20 -4.77 0.91
N GLY A 50 -10.13 -4.04 1.24
CA GLY A 50 -8.77 -4.40 0.86
C GLY A 50 -8.44 -4.12 -0.61
N SER A 51 -9.20 -3.27 -1.30
CA SER A 51 -8.86 -2.76 -2.64
C SER A 51 -8.02 -1.48 -2.56
N ALA A 52 -7.30 -1.17 -3.63
CA ALA A 52 -6.79 0.18 -3.84
C ALA A 52 -7.94 1.04 -4.37
N TRP A 53 -8.03 2.27 -3.87
CA TRP A 53 -9.12 3.17 -4.17
C TRP A 53 -8.67 4.62 -4.29
N VAL A 54 -9.37 5.35 -5.14
CA VAL A 54 -9.21 6.80 -5.30
C VAL A 54 -10.56 7.44 -5.55
N LYS A 55 -10.89 8.45 -4.77
CA LYS A 55 -12.03 9.34 -4.95
C LYS A 55 -11.54 10.64 -5.53
N GLY A 56 -12.36 11.27 -6.36
CA GLY A 56 -11.98 12.52 -6.99
C GLY A 56 -13.06 13.07 -7.89
N THR A 57 -12.67 14.02 -8.73
CA THR A 57 -13.56 14.60 -9.74
C THR A 57 -13.07 14.21 -11.13
N ALA A 58 -13.96 13.63 -11.94
CA ALA A 58 -13.71 13.31 -13.33
C ALA A 58 -14.47 14.26 -14.26
N SER A 59 -13.79 14.74 -15.30
CA SER A 59 -14.43 15.57 -16.33
C SER A 59 -15.57 14.79 -17.01
N GLY A 60 -16.79 15.34 -16.97
CA GLY A 60 -17.98 14.73 -17.58
C GLY A 60 -18.77 13.76 -16.68
N LEU A 61 -18.18 13.25 -15.59
CA LEU A 61 -18.87 12.36 -14.63
C LEU A 61 -19.06 12.99 -13.25
N GLY A 62 -18.36 14.08 -12.93
CA GLY A 62 -18.45 14.73 -11.63
C GLY A 62 -17.67 13.97 -10.56
N LYS A 63 -18.24 13.85 -9.34
CA LYS A 63 -17.60 13.12 -8.24
C LYS A 63 -17.67 11.63 -8.49
N VAL A 64 -16.52 10.96 -8.42
CA VAL A 64 -16.40 9.53 -8.70
C VAL A 64 -15.53 8.82 -7.69
N SER A 65 -15.76 7.52 -7.54
CA SER A 65 -14.96 6.61 -6.71
C SER A 65 -14.45 5.46 -7.58
N LEU A 66 -13.13 5.30 -7.67
CA LEU A 66 -12.46 4.31 -8.51
C LEU A 66 -11.76 3.27 -7.64
N TYR A 67 -11.92 1.99 -8.01
CA TYR A 67 -11.44 0.84 -7.27
C TYR A 67 -10.67 -0.12 -8.20
N PHE A 68 -9.56 -0.67 -7.73
CA PHE A 68 -8.73 -1.62 -8.48
C PHE A 68 -7.89 -2.50 -7.53
N PRO A 69 -7.21 -3.54 -8.04
CA PRO A 69 -6.46 -4.47 -7.21
C PRO A 69 -5.42 -3.79 -6.31
N ILE A 70 -5.35 -4.21 -5.05
CA ILE A 70 -4.50 -3.60 -4.01
C ILE A 70 -3.01 -3.69 -4.29
N ASN A 71 -2.57 -4.69 -5.07
CA ASN A 71 -1.19 -4.81 -5.51
C ASN A 71 -0.75 -3.69 -6.46
N ARG A 72 -1.67 -2.80 -6.88
CA ARG A 72 -1.39 -1.61 -7.69
C ARG A 72 -1.33 -0.31 -6.87
N LYS A 73 -1.35 -0.40 -5.54
CA LYS A 73 -1.39 0.77 -4.66
C LYS A 73 -0.14 1.66 -4.70
N ASP A 74 1.00 1.11 -5.14
CA ASP A 74 2.32 1.72 -5.04
C ASP A 74 3.15 1.40 -6.30
N GLY A 75 3.74 2.42 -6.91
CA GLY A 75 4.59 2.31 -8.11
C GLY A 75 3.87 2.08 -9.45
N TYR A 76 2.55 1.94 -9.47
CA TYR A 76 1.78 1.74 -10.71
C TYR A 76 1.06 3.01 -11.17
N LEU A 77 0.53 3.78 -10.24
CA LEU A 77 -0.24 4.98 -10.53
C LEU A 77 0.54 6.22 -10.09
N GLY A 78 0.47 7.24 -10.92
CA GLY A 78 1.00 8.56 -10.64
C GLY A 78 0.03 9.64 -11.10
N LEU A 79 0.52 10.88 -11.07
CA LEU A 79 -0.20 12.04 -11.55
C LEU A 79 0.49 12.58 -12.81
N ASP A 80 -0.31 13.00 -13.80
CA ASP A 80 0.20 13.79 -14.91
C ASP A 80 0.47 15.25 -14.48
N SER A 81 1.05 16.04 -15.40
CA SER A 81 1.33 17.46 -15.15
C SER A 81 0.11 18.32 -14.79
N SER A 82 -1.10 17.83 -15.05
CA SER A 82 -2.37 18.48 -14.72
C SER A 82 -3.01 17.93 -13.43
N GLY A 83 -2.30 17.08 -12.68
CA GLY A 83 -2.80 16.46 -11.46
C GLY A 83 -3.82 15.34 -11.69
N ARG A 84 -3.88 14.78 -12.91
CA ARG A 84 -4.82 13.71 -13.27
C ARG A 84 -4.18 12.36 -13.11
N LEU A 85 -4.97 11.38 -12.71
CA LEU A 85 -4.52 10.01 -12.51
C LEU A 85 -4.00 9.41 -13.83
N PHE A 86 -2.80 8.83 -13.78
CA PHE A 86 -2.12 8.24 -14.93
C PHE A 86 -1.46 6.92 -14.53
N ASN A 87 -1.53 5.91 -15.39
CA ASN A 87 -0.77 4.68 -15.20
C ASN A 87 0.67 4.88 -15.67
N VAL A 88 1.63 4.82 -14.75
CA VAL A 88 3.06 5.00 -15.05
C VAL A 88 3.78 3.68 -15.29
N SER A 89 3.09 2.54 -15.17
CA SER A 89 3.70 1.23 -15.37
C SER A 89 3.55 0.70 -16.80
N ASP A 90 4.32 -0.34 -17.08
CA ASP A 90 4.24 -1.13 -18.31
C ASP A 90 3.02 -2.09 -18.32
N ALA A 91 2.42 -2.35 -17.15
CA ALA A 91 1.35 -3.30 -16.97
C ALA A 91 -0.03 -2.67 -17.18
N SER A 92 -0.86 -3.33 -17.98
CA SER A 92 -2.28 -2.99 -18.09
C SER A 92 -3.10 -3.72 -17.03
N PHE A 93 -4.10 -3.05 -16.48
CA PHE A 93 -5.01 -3.63 -15.50
C PHE A 93 -6.39 -2.99 -15.56
N ALA A 94 -7.33 -3.54 -14.79
CA ALA A 94 -8.71 -3.12 -14.79
C ALA A 94 -9.18 -2.71 -13.40
N GLY A 95 -10.22 -1.91 -13.38
CA GLY A 95 -10.91 -1.46 -12.18
C GLY A 95 -12.39 -1.20 -12.43
N VAL A 96 -13.05 -0.71 -11.40
CA VAL A 96 -14.46 -0.32 -11.42
C VAL A 96 -14.58 1.10 -10.91
N LEU A 97 -15.34 1.92 -11.63
CA LEU A 97 -15.66 3.30 -11.29
C LEU A 97 -17.12 3.39 -10.89
N TYR A 98 -17.40 4.13 -9.83
CA TYR A 98 -18.74 4.52 -9.43
C TYR A 98 -18.89 6.03 -9.58
N ASP A 99 -19.98 6.48 -10.18
CA ASP A 99 -20.35 7.89 -10.15
C ASP A 99 -21.13 8.25 -8.88
N SER A 100 -21.52 9.52 -8.75
CA SER A 100 -22.29 10.02 -7.61
C SER A 100 -23.69 9.43 -7.51
N SER A 101 -24.23 8.85 -8.58
CA SER A 101 -25.54 8.19 -8.62
C SER A 101 -25.44 6.73 -8.16
N GLY A 102 -24.23 6.19 -8.05
CA GLY A 102 -23.97 4.80 -7.71
C GLY A 102 -23.90 3.88 -8.92
N ASP A 103 -23.95 4.43 -10.15
CA ASP A 103 -23.81 3.63 -11.36
C ASP A 103 -22.35 3.19 -11.53
N SER A 104 -22.17 1.93 -11.93
CA SER A 104 -20.85 1.31 -12.03
C SER A 104 -20.40 1.19 -13.48
N TYR A 105 -19.14 1.54 -13.73
CA TYR A 105 -18.50 1.47 -15.04
C TYR A 105 -17.20 0.68 -14.97
N TYR A 106 -16.94 -0.10 -16.02
CA TYR A 106 -15.66 -0.77 -16.16
C TYR A 106 -14.59 0.24 -16.59
N VAL A 107 -13.43 0.17 -15.94
CA VAL A 107 -12.26 1.00 -16.25
C VAL A 107 -11.09 0.12 -16.66
N SER A 108 -10.42 0.51 -17.74
CA SER A 108 -9.16 -0.07 -18.20
C SER A 108 -8.03 0.94 -18.03
N PHE A 109 -6.94 0.49 -17.40
CA PHE A 109 -5.68 1.20 -17.33
C PHE A 109 -4.75 0.60 -18.38
N GLY A 110 -4.48 1.37 -19.43
CA GLY A 110 -3.46 1.01 -20.41
C GLY A 110 -2.06 1.22 -19.85
N SER A 111 -1.07 0.54 -20.43
CA SER A 111 0.35 0.79 -20.17
C SER A 111 0.72 2.22 -20.53
N PHE A 112 1.37 2.93 -19.61
CA PHE A 112 1.78 4.33 -19.79
C PHE A 112 0.68 5.24 -20.37
N ALA A 113 -0.53 5.17 -19.80
CA ALA A 113 -1.71 5.81 -20.36
C ALA A 113 -2.69 6.36 -19.30
N ILE A 114 -3.50 7.32 -19.74
CA ILE A 114 -4.67 7.78 -19.00
C ILE A 114 -5.70 6.64 -18.95
N PRO A 115 -6.31 6.36 -17.79
CA PRO A 115 -7.33 5.31 -17.67
C PRO A 115 -8.53 5.62 -18.57
N ARG A 116 -9.25 4.60 -19.02
CA ARG A 116 -10.45 4.76 -19.84
C ARG A 116 -11.61 4.02 -19.23
N TYR A 117 -12.79 4.61 -19.27
CA TYR A 117 -14.03 3.95 -18.87
C TYR A 117 -14.90 3.67 -20.09
N ARG A 118 -15.77 2.67 -20.00
CA ARG A 118 -16.69 2.33 -21.09
C ARG A 118 -18.14 2.56 -20.70
N LEU A 119 -18.91 3.11 -21.64
CA LEU A 119 -20.36 3.27 -21.55
C LEU A 119 -21.04 2.37 -22.57
N TYR A 120 -22.15 1.75 -22.17
CA TYR A 120 -22.98 0.97 -23.09
C TYR A 120 -23.89 1.92 -23.87
N SER A 121 -23.70 1.99 -25.19
CA SER A 121 -24.48 2.84 -26.09
C SER A 121 -25.38 1.99 -26.98
N GLY A 122 -26.30 1.24 -26.37
CA GLY A 122 -27.40 0.49 -27.03
C GLY A 122 -26.99 -0.69 -27.92
N SER A 123 -25.91 -0.57 -28.70
CA SER A 123 -25.41 -1.56 -29.66
C SER A 123 -23.90 -1.79 -29.57
N SER A 124 -23.17 -0.98 -28.81
CA SER A 124 -21.73 -1.15 -28.60
C SER A 124 -21.25 -0.47 -27.32
N TYR A 125 -20.05 -0.85 -26.87
CA TYR A 125 -19.34 -0.13 -25.83
C TYR A 125 -18.51 1.00 -26.44
N GLN A 126 -18.71 2.21 -25.94
CA GLN A 126 -17.92 3.39 -26.29
C GLN A 126 -16.92 3.66 -25.16
N TYR A 127 -15.67 3.94 -25.50
CA TYR A 127 -14.59 4.17 -24.55
C TYR A 127 -14.26 5.65 -24.46
N TYR A 128 -14.09 6.14 -23.25
CA TYR A 128 -13.80 7.54 -22.96
C TYR A 128 -12.61 7.63 -22.01
N ASP A 129 -11.73 8.61 -22.23
CA ASP A 129 -10.62 8.87 -21.32
C ASP A 129 -11.13 9.42 -19.98
N LEU A 130 -10.64 8.85 -18.89
CA LEU A 130 -11.00 9.20 -17.52
C LEU A 130 -10.03 10.26 -16.99
N TYR A 131 -10.38 11.52 -17.18
CA TYR A 131 -9.63 12.65 -16.62
C TYR A 131 -9.99 12.86 -15.15
N LEU A 132 -9.53 11.96 -14.28
CA LEU A 132 -9.79 11.98 -12.84
C LEU A 132 -8.71 12.76 -12.09
N VAL A 133 -9.11 13.78 -11.34
CA VAL A 133 -8.27 14.49 -10.36
C VAL A 133 -8.56 13.93 -8.97
N PRO A 134 -7.61 13.23 -8.32
CA PRO A 134 -7.79 12.66 -6.99
C PRO A 134 -8.03 13.72 -5.91
N SER A 135 -8.95 13.45 -4.99
CA SER A 135 -9.18 14.24 -3.77
C SER A 135 -8.88 13.44 -2.50
N GLU A 136 -9.20 12.15 -2.50
CA GLU A 136 -8.91 11.22 -1.40
C GLU A 136 -8.45 9.89 -1.99
N SER A 137 -7.46 9.23 -1.40
CA SER A 137 -7.03 7.91 -1.85
C SER A 137 -6.27 7.17 -0.75
N ASN A 138 -6.16 5.85 -0.89
CA ASN A 138 -5.18 5.05 -0.16
C ASN A 138 -3.92 4.75 -0.99
N LEU A 139 -3.69 5.53 -2.06
CA LEU A 139 -2.58 5.38 -2.98
C LEU A 139 -1.35 6.15 -2.52
N VAL A 140 -0.18 5.63 -2.89
CA VAL A 140 1.07 6.39 -2.79
C VAL A 140 1.21 7.19 -4.09
N LEU A 141 0.65 8.39 -4.12
CA LEU A 141 0.71 9.28 -5.28
C LEU A 141 1.83 10.31 -5.10
N PRO A 142 2.91 10.26 -5.90
CA PRO A 142 3.90 11.33 -5.92
C PRO A 142 3.27 12.58 -6.56
N ASP A 143 3.35 13.70 -5.85
CA ASP A 143 2.92 15.03 -6.30
C ASP A 143 4.06 15.84 -6.96
N SER A 144 5.27 15.28 -6.94
CA SER A 144 6.50 15.89 -7.45
C SER A 144 7.54 14.81 -7.75
N PRO A 145 8.62 15.12 -8.48
CA PRO A 145 9.71 14.18 -8.70
C PRO A 145 10.34 13.77 -7.37
N SER A 146 9.98 12.58 -6.87
CA SER A 146 10.54 12.05 -5.63
C SER A 146 12.00 11.63 -5.84
N PRO A 147 12.89 11.91 -4.88
CA PRO A 147 14.25 11.39 -4.92
C PRO A 147 14.22 9.85 -4.93
N THR A 148 15.12 9.23 -5.71
CA THR A 148 15.22 7.77 -5.87
C THR A 148 15.46 7.03 -4.54
N TYR A 149 16.00 7.72 -3.53
CA TYR A 149 16.25 7.18 -2.20
C TYR A 149 15.64 8.10 -1.15
N SER A 150 14.92 7.52 -0.20
CA SER A 150 14.43 8.25 0.97
C SER A 150 15.49 8.25 2.08
N VAL A 151 15.40 9.23 2.98
CA VAL A 151 16.26 9.26 4.18
C VAL A 151 16.06 8.02 5.06
N SER A 152 14.87 7.42 5.02
CA SER A 152 14.54 6.16 5.71
C SER A 152 15.34 4.97 5.18
N ASP A 153 15.60 4.93 3.87
CA ASP A 153 16.42 3.89 3.24
C ASP A 153 17.90 4.00 3.65
N LEU A 154 18.32 5.18 4.12
CA LEU A 154 19.68 5.45 4.58
C LEU A 154 19.88 5.16 6.09
N LEU A 155 18.81 5.08 6.88
CA LEU A 155 18.86 4.78 8.32
C LEU A 155 19.64 3.50 8.68
N PRO A 156 19.49 2.36 7.99
CA PRO A 156 20.29 1.16 8.31
C PRO A 156 21.78 1.38 8.07
N PHE A 157 22.17 2.21 7.09
CA PHE A 157 23.58 2.50 6.81
C PHE A 157 24.17 3.51 7.80
N ILE A 158 23.39 4.52 8.21
CA ILE A 158 23.80 5.50 9.22
C ILE A 158 23.97 4.81 10.58
N SER A 159 23.05 3.92 10.95
CA SER A 159 23.16 3.15 12.20
C SER A 159 24.38 2.21 12.19
N LEU A 160 24.69 1.58 11.06
CA LEU A 160 25.89 0.76 10.92
C LEU A 160 27.19 1.58 11.02
N LEU A 161 27.21 2.80 10.46
CA LEU A 161 28.36 3.71 10.56
C LEU A 161 28.57 4.21 11.99
N LEU A 162 27.49 4.54 12.73
CA LEU A 162 27.57 4.91 14.13
C LEU A 162 28.03 3.75 15.01
N LEU A 163 27.46 2.54 14.83
CA LEU A 163 27.82 1.37 15.62
C LEU A 163 29.26 0.92 15.33
N GLY A 164 29.65 0.88 14.05
CA GLY A 164 31.01 0.58 13.61
C GLY A 164 32.02 1.63 14.05
N GLY A 165 31.68 2.91 13.93
CA GLY A 165 32.52 4.03 14.38
C GLY A 165 32.75 4.01 15.89
N VAL A 166 31.71 3.74 16.69
CA VAL A 166 31.83 3.59 18.14
C VAL A 166 32.72 2.40 18.50
N LEU A 167 32.58 1.25 17.83
CA LEU A 167 33.45 0.10 18.07
C LEU A 167 34.91 0.43 17.74
N VAL A 168 35.19 1.05 16.61
CA VAL A 168 36.57 1.45 16.22
C VAL A 168 37.15 2.43 17.23
N VAL A 169 36.43 3.48 17.62
CA VAL A 169 36.91 4.46 18.63
C VAL A 169 37.12 3.80 20.01
N CYS A 170 36.24 2.89 20.42
CA CYS A 170 36.38 2.16 21.67
C CYS A 170 37.56 1.17 21.66
N PHE A 171 37.89 0.59 20.50
CA PHE A 171 39.06 -0.30 20.34
C PHE A 171 40.38 0.44 20.06
N MET A 172 40.34 1.71 19.65
CA MET A 172 41.53 2.55 19.45
C MET A 172 42.04 3.22 20.74
N LYS A 173 41.29 3.14 21.86
CA LYS A 173 41.83 3.43 23.20
C LYS A 173 42.42 2.18 23.85
N LYS A 174 43.57 1.74 23.35
CA LYS A 174 44.56 0.93 24.07
C LYS A 174 45.96 1.37 23.68
#